data_AF-A0A1I7MHC2-F1
#
_entry.id   AF-A0A1I7MHC2-F1
#
_cell.length_a   1.000
_cell.length_b   1.000
_cell.length_c   1.000
_cell.angle_alpha   90.00
_cell.angle_beta   90.00
_cell.angle_gamma   90.00
#
_symmetry.space_group_name_H-M   'P 1'
#
loop_
_entity.id
_entity.type
_entity.pdbx_description
1 polymer ?
#
loop_
_entity_poly.entity_id
_entity_poly.type
_entity_poly.pdbx_seq_one_letter_code
_entity_poly.pdbx_strand_id
1 'polypeptide(L)'
;MTMPTNPKPKRFTTQPRMWEHNQEISQTINSDRVVITRSDGSTFAGVGIFSLGRPRQMLHVEDARRLALQLADAIESIRLNPDDAEVYP
;
A
#
# COMPACT_ATOMS: atom_id res chain seq x y z
N MET A 1 4.38 -22.68 -22.03
CA MET A 1 4.57 -22.07 -20.70
C MET A 1 4.63 -20.57 -20.88
N THR A 2 3.52 -19.87 -20.60
CA THR A 2 3.44 -18.42 -20.73
C THR A 2 3.90 -17.82 -19.42
N MET A 3 4.97 -17.01 -19.43
CA MET A 3 5.43 -16.32 -18.22
C MET A 3 4.34 -15.33 -17.75
N PRO A 4 4.07 -15.21 -16.43
CA PRO A 4 3.13 -14.21 -15.94
C PRO A 4 3.67 -12.83 -16.30
N THR A 5 2.88 -12.08 -17.07
CA THR A 5 3.17 -10.69 -17.39
C THR A 5 3.18 -9.89 -16.11
N ASN A 6 4.33 -9.30 -15.76
CA ASN A 6 4.42 -8.40 -14.63
C ASN A 6 3.41 -7.25 -14.84
N PRO A 7 2.44 -7.03 -13.94
CA PRO A 7 1.42 -6.01 -14.14
C PRO A 7 2.10 -4.64 -14.26
N LYS A 8 1.80 -3.91 -15.34
CA LYS A 8 2.31 -2.55 -15.54
C LYS A 8 2.01 -1.70 -14.29
N PRO A 9 2.98 -0.91 -13.78
CA PRO A 9 2.77 -0.10 -12.59
C PRO A 9 1.60 0.87 -12.80
N LYS A 10 0.73 0.98 -11.78
CA LYS A 10 -0.35 1.97 -11.78
C LYS A 10 0.29 3.36 -11.67
N ARG A 11 0.10 4.21 -12.68
CA ARG A 11 0.69 5.55 -12.74
C ARG A 11 -0.18 6.56 -11.98
N PHE A 12 0.43 7.30 -11.06
CA PHE A 12 -0.16 8.45 -10.40
C PHE A 12 0.71 9.68 -10.66
N THR A 13 0.11 10.77 -11.15
CA THR A 13 0.85 12.01 -11.42
C THR A 13 1.07 12.77 -10.11
N THR A 14 2.30 12.77 -9.59
CA THR A 14 2.69 13.67 -8.50
C THR A 14 3.22 14.96 -9.11
N GLN A 15 2.35 15.95 -9.32
CA GLN A 15 2.81 17.27 -9.76
C GLN A 15 3.89 17.77 -8.78
N PRO A 16 4.99 18.41 -9.22
CA PRO A 16 6.10 18.80 -8.34
C PRO A 16 5.67 19.60 -7.09
N ARG A 17 4.65 20.46 -7.25
CA ARG A 17 4.04 21.23 -6.14
C ARG A 17 3.38 20.38 -5.05
N MET A 18 3.11 19.09 -5.31
CA MET A 18 2.50 18.15 -4.38
C MET A 18 3.54 17.28 -3.68
N TRP A 19 4.83 17.38 -3.99
CA TRP A 19 5.86 16.50 -3.42
C TRP A 19 6.00 16.64 -1.91
N GLU A 20 6.08 17.87 -1.40
CA GLU A 20 6.18 18.12 0.05
C GLU A 20 4.94 17.60 0.78
N HIS A 21 3.75 17.91 0.26
CA HIS A 21 2.49 17.39 0.79
C HIS A 21 2.39 15.86 0.73
N ASN A 22 2.85 15.23 -0.36
CA ASN A 22 2.86 13.78 -0.50
C ASN A 22 3.87 13.13 0.47
N GLN A 23 5.03 13.75 0.67
CA GLN A 23 6.03 13.32 1.65
C GLN A 23 5.47 13.39 3.07
N GLU A 24 4.83 14.49 3.45
CA GLU A 24 4.14 14.63 4.73
C GLU A 24 3.12 13.52 4.93
N ILE A 25 2.26 13.27 3.92
CA ILE A 25 1.29 12.18 3.96
C ILE A 25 1.98 10.84 4.14
N SER A 26 3.03 10.54 3.37
CA SER A 26 3.77 9.27 3.42
C SER A 26 4.37 9.02 4.80
N GLN A 27 4.95 10.04 5.44
CA GLN A 27 5.54 9.92 6.78
C GLN A 27 4.49 9.63 7.87
N THR A 28 3.22 9.95 7.60
CA THR A 28 2.12 9.65 8.54
C THR A 28 1.48 8.28 8.33
N ILE A 29 1.89 7.53 7.30
CA ILE A 29 1.33 6.20 7.05
C ILE A 29 1.85 5.24 8.12
N ASN A 30 0.94 4.63 8.86
CA ASN A 30 1.26 3.59 9.84
C ASN A 30 0.20 2.50 9.87
N SER A 31 0.49 1.41 10.58
CA SER A 31 -0.45 0.33 10.83
C SER A 31 -0.46 -0.07 12.30
N ASP A 32 -1.61 -0.53 12.78
CA ASP A 32 -1.78 -1.02 14.15
C ASP A 32 -2.81 -2.16 14.21
N ARG A 33 -2.76 -2.95 15.29
CA ARG A 33 -3.78 -3.94 15.61
C ARG A 33 -5.06 -3.21 16.01
N VAL A 34 -6.17 -3.64 15.43
CA VAL A 34 -7.49 -3.06 15.70
C VAL A 34 -8.52 -4.16 15.97
N VAL A 35 -9.66 -3.76 16.54
CA VAL A 35 -10.87 -4.59 16.61
C VAL A 35 -11.88 -3.98 15.64
N ILE A 36 -12.35 -4.78 14.69
CA ILE A 36 -13.27 -4.35 13.65
C ILE A 36 -14.65 -4.90 13.97
N THR A 37 -15.63 -4.01 14.09
CA THR A 37 -17.04 -4.37 14.25
C THR A 37 -17.72 -4.39 12.89
N ARG A 38 -18.33 -5.51 12.53
CA ARG A 38 -19.16 -5.65 11.33
C ARG A 38 -20.53 -5.03 11.54
N SER A 39 -21.26 -4.83 10.45
CA SER A 39 -22.64 -4.30 10.48
C SER A 39 -23.62 -5.19 11.26
N ASP A 40 -23.33 -6.47 11.41
CA ASP A 40 -24.10 -7.42 12.22
C ASP A 40 -23.77 -7.37 13.73
N GLY A 41 -22.87 -6.49 14.14
CA GLY A 41 -22.41 -6.34 15.53
C GLY A 41 -21.32 -7.33 15.96
N SER A 42 -20.96 -8.30 15.11
CA SER A 42 -19.83 -9.19 15.38
C SER A 42 -18.51 -8.44 15.32
N THR A 43 -17.51 -8.89 16.11
CA THR A 43 -16.18 -8.28 16.12
C THR A 43 -15.11 -9.30 15.76
N PHE A 44 -14.03 -8.81 15.14
CA PHE A 44 -12.85 -9.61 14.88
C PHE A 44 -11.57 -8.76 15.02
N ALA A 45 -10.47 -9.40 15.38
CA ALA A 45 -9.16 -8.75 15.39
C ALA A 45 -8.67 -8.56 13.95
N GLY A 46 -8.15 -7.37 13.65
CA GLY A 46 -7.63 -7.02 12.34
C GLY A 46 -6.44 -6.08 12.41
N VAL A 47 -6.07 -5.57 11.24
CA VAL A 47 -5.01 -4.56 11.09
C VAL A 47 -5.61 -3.33 10.45
N GLY A 48 -5.42 -2.18 11.08
CA GLY A 48 -5.79 -0.87 10.55
C GLY A 48 -4.60 -0.23 9.85
N ILE A 49 -4.84 0.37 8.69
CA ILE A 49 -3.89 1.25 8.00
C ILE A 49 -4.39 2.69 8.17
N PHE A 50 -3.53 3.55 8.66
CA PHE A 50 -3.83 4.95 8.94
C PHE A 50 -2.96 5.87 8.10
N SER A 51 -3.47 7.06 7.83
CA SER A 51 -2.73 8.17 7.23
C SER A 51 -3.29 9.47 7.79
N LEU A 52 -2.41 10.39 8.20
CA LEU A 52 -2.76 11.62 8.90
C LEU A 52 -3.64 11.36 10.14
N GLY A 53 -3.38 10.27 10.86
CA GLY A 53 -4.17 9.84 12.03
C GLY A 53 -5.59 9.36 11.70
N ARG A 54 -5.96 9.25 10.41
CA ARG A 54 -7.28 8.81 9.98
C ARG A 54 -7.25 7.39 9.43
N PRO A 55 -8.30 6.58 9.69
CA PRO A 55 -8.40 5.24 9.12
C PRO A 55 -8.55 5.31 7.60
N ARG A 56 -7.72 4.56 6.88
CA ARG A 56 -7.80 4.42 5.42
C ARG A 56 -8.31 3.05 4.99
N GLN A 57 -7.89 2.01 5.70
CA GLN A 57 -8.30 0.65 5.41
C GLN A 57 -8.28 -0.20 6.67
N MET A 58 -9.24 -1.12 6.79
CA MET A 58 -9.35 -2.08 7.88
C MET A 58 -9.37 -3.47 7.27
N LEU A 59 -8.41 -4.31 7.66
CA LEU A 59 -8.17 -5.60 7.05
C LEU A 59 -8.31 -6.71 8.09
N HIS A 60 -8.85 -7.84 7.65
CA HIS A 60 -8.66 -9.09 8.38
C HIS A 60 -7.17 -9.46 8.39
N VAL A 61 -6.72 -10.19 9.41
CA VAL A 61 -5.29 -10.55 9.59
C VAL A 61 -4.69 -11.21 8.35
N GLU A 62 -5.42 -12.15 7.73
CA GLU A 62 -4.96 -12.83 6.51
C GLU A 62 -4.83 -11.90 5.30
N ASP A 63 -5.73 -10.91 5.16
CA ASP A 63 -5.65 -9.92 4.08
C ASP A 63 -4.50 -8.94 4.31
N ALA A 64 -4.27 -8.55 5.57
CA ALA A 64 -3.14 -7.73 5.95
C ALA A 64 -1.80 -8.44 5.68
N ARG A 65 -1.71 -9.74 5.98
CA ARG A 65 -0.54 -10.56 5.67
C ARG A 65 -0.27 -10.63 4.17
N ARG A 66 -1.32 -10.87 3.37
CA ARG A 66 -1.20 -10.90 1.91
C ARG A 66 -0.74 -9.56 1.35
N LEU A 67 -1.30 -8.45 1.85
CA LEU A 67 -0.88 -7.10 1.47
C LEU A 67 0.59 -6.83 1.83
N ALA A 68 1.03 -7.22 3.02
CA ALA A 68 2.42 -7.05 3.43
C ALA A 68 3.41 -7.78 2.51
N LEU A 69 3.08 -8.99 2.06
CA LEU A 69 3.89 -9.75 1.09
C LEU A 69 3.91 -9.05 -0.27
N GLN A 70 2.76 -8.58 -0.78
CA GLN A 70 2.70 -7.85 -2.04
C GLN A 70 3.50 -6.53 -2.00
N LEU A 71 3.52 -5.84 -0.86
CA LEU A 71 4.36 -4.65 -0.66
C LEU A 71 5.84 -5.01 -0.68
N ALA A 72 6.25 -6.10 0.00
CA ALA A 72 7.62 -6.57 -0.01
C ALA A 72 8.09 -6.94 -1.43
N ASP A 73 7.27 -7.69 -2.18
CA ASP A 73 7.55 -8.06 -3.57
C ASP A 73 7.69 -6.83 -4.47
N ALA A 74 6.81 -5.83 -4.31
CA ALA A 74 6.88 -4.59 -5.07
C ALA A 74 8.16 -3.79 -4.76
N ILE A 75 8.55 -3.70 -3.48
CA ILE A 75 9.80 -3.04 -3.07
C ILE A 75 11.00 -3.75 -3.68
N GLU A 76 11.02 -5.08 -3.65
CA GLU A 76 12.12 -5.86 -4.21
C GLU A 76 12.21 -5.73 -5.73
N SER A 77 11.07 -5.73 -6.43
CA SER A 77 11.02 -5.46 -7.87
C SER A 77 11.61 -4.09 -8.23
N ILE A 78 11.37 -3.05 -7.43
CA ILE A 78 11.94 -1.71 -7.65
C ILE A 78 13.46 -1.74 -7.41
N ARG A 79 13.93 -2.46 -6.39
CA ARG A 79 15.37 -2.58 -6.11
C ARG A 79 16.12 -3.29 -7.23
N LEU A 80 15.53 -4.33 -7.81
CA LEU A 80 16.15 -5.13 -8.87
C LEU A 80 16.18 -4.42 -10.22
N ASN A 81 15.19 -3.57 -10.51
CA ASN A 81 15.14 -2.80 -11.76
C ASN A 81 14.71 -1.34 -11.50
N PRO A 82 15.61 -0.50 -10.95
CA PRO A 82 15.28 0.87 -10.57
C PRO A 82 14.93 1.76 -11.79
N ASP A 83 15.54 1.48 -12.95
CA ASP A 83 15.40 2.27 -14.17
C ASP A 83 14.14 1.93 -14.99
N ASP A 84 13.38 0.89 -14.60
CA ASP A 84 12.07 0.55 -15.21
C ASP A 84 11.02 1.68 -15.01
N ALA A 85 11.32 2.64 -14.13
CA ALA A 85 10.54 3.85 -13.93
C ALA A 85 11.00 5.04 -14.80
N GLU A 86 12.24 5.05 -15.32
CA GLU A 86 12.85 6.22 -15.99
C GLU A 86 12.76 6.22 -17.51
N VAL A 87 12.49 5.09 -18.15
CA VAL A 87 12.21 5.09 -19.59
C VAL A 87 10.75 5.41 -19.77
N TYR A 88 10.37 6.64 -20.12
CA TYR A 88 9.37 7.03 -21.14
C TYR A 88 9.14 8.56 -21.05
N PRO A 89 9.20 9.28 -22.18
CA PRO A 89 9.12 10.75 -22.25
C PRO A 89 7.79 11.34 -21.75
#